data_AF-A0A426JVC0-F1
#
_entry.id   AF-A0A426JVC0-F1
#
_cell.length_a   1.000
_cell.length_b   1.000
_cell.length_c   1.000
_cell.angle_alpha   90.00
_cell.angle_beta   90.00
_cell.angle_gamma   90.00
#
_symmetry.space_group_name_H-M   'P 1'
#
loop_
_entity.id
_entity.type
_entity.pdbx_description
1 polymer ?
#
loop_
_entity_poly.entity_id
_entity_poly.type
_entity_poly.pdbx_seq_one_letter_code
_entity_poly.pdbx_strand_id
1 'polypeptide(L)'
;MTSRPEYVVRQFRENECLITAIVRDPGCEQAIIYGVVTRRGRLVGSYYCLDHIRDDCRIVTADGQQHETTDPKRPLTEPLAVYTLTNMATPPAHRLA
;
A
#
# COMPACT_ATOMS: atom_id res chain seq x y z
N MET A 1 21.42 -18.47 16.21
CA MET A 1 21.81 -17.39 15.28
C MET A 1 20.59 -16.51 15.05
N THR A 2 20.58 -15.28 15.54
CA THR A 2 19.55 -14.30 15.16
C THR A 2 19.93 -13.76 13.79
N SER A 3 19.17 -14.10 12.75
CA SER A 3 19.37 -13.46 11.44
C SER A 3 19.13 -11.95 11.62
N ARG A 4 19.99 -11.13 11.02
CA ARG A 4 19.72 -9.69 10.98
C ARG A 4 18.45 -9.48 10.16
N PRO A 5 17.56 -8.55 10.56
CA PRO A 5 16.41 -8.22 9.73
C PRO A 5 16.92 -7.70 8.39
N GLU A 6 16.48 -8.33 7.31
CA GLU A 6 16.79 -7.91 5.96
C GLU A 6 15.69 -6.97 5.46
N TYR A 7 16.07 -5.89 4.80
CA TYR A 7 15.13 -5.01 4.12
C TYR A 7 15.19 -5.31 2.64
N VAL A 8 14.07 -5.71 2.06
CA VAL A 8 13.96 -6.05 0.65
C VAL A 8 13.02 -5.07 -0.05
N VAL A 9 13.37 -4.73 -1.28
CA VAL A 9 12.47 -3.98 -2.17
C VAL A 9 11.68 -4.99 -2.99
N ARG A 10 10.36 -4.98 -2.85
CA ARG A 10 9.43 -5.78 -3.64
C ARG A 10 8.77 -4.90 -4.69
N GLN A 11 8.71 -5.39 -5.92
CA GLN A 11 8.01 -4.73 -7.01
C GLN A 11 7.03 -5.67 -7.68
N PHE A 12 5.80 -5.21 -7.90
CA PHE A 12 4.77 -5.95 -8.62
C PHE A 12 3.78 -5.01 -9.30
N ARG A 13 2.93 -5.56 -10.16
CA ARG A 13 1.93 -4.80 -10.93
C ARG A 13 0.52 -5.24 -10.58
N GLU A 14 -0.39 -4.27 -10.50
CA GLU A 14 -1.82 -4.48 -10.30
C GLU A 14 -2.60 -3.31 -10.93
N ASN A 15 -3.67 -3.59 -11.69
CA ASN A 15 -4.51 -2.58 -12.34
C ASN A 15 -3.72 -1.49 -13.10
N GLU A 16 -2.75 -1.89 -13.94
CA GLU A 16 -1.84 -0.98 -14.68
C GLU A 16 -0.96 -0.08 -13.80
N CYS A 17 -0.95 -0.30 -12.49
CA CYS A 17 -0.09 0.39 -11.54
C CYS A 17 1.17 -0.45 -11.27
N LEU A 18 2.30 0.22 -11.08
CA LEU A 18 3.51 -0.34 -10.50
C LEU A 18 3.52 -0.02 -9.01
N ILE A 19 3.60 -1.08 -8.19
CA ILE A 19 3.70 -1.01 -6.74
C ILE A 19 5.15 -1.31 -6.38
N THR A 20 5.77 -0.43 -5.62
CA THR A 20 7.11 -0.62 -5.04
C THR A 20 7.00 -0.55 -3.53
N ALA A 21 7.34 -1.62 -2.83
CA ALA A 21 7.24 -1.72 -1.38
C ALA A 21 8.58 -2.06 -0.74
N ILE A 22 8.85 -1.44 0.41
CA ILE A 22 9.94 -1.81 1.31
C ILE A 22 9.38 -2.76 2.36
N VAL A 23 9.93 -3.96 2.40
CA VAL A 23 9.51 -5.03 3.29
C VAL A 23 10.66 -5.37 4.23
N ARG A 24 10.36 -5.53 5.51
CA ARG A 24 11.26 -6.15 6.47
C ARG A 24 10.99 -7.64 6.48
N ASP A 25 12.01 -8.45 6.18
CA ASP A 25 11.95 -9.90 6.23
C ASP A 25 12.71 -10.43 7.46
N PRO A 26 12.01 -10.76 8.55
CA PRO A 26 12.55 -11.47 9.68
C PRO A 26 12.35 -12.99 9.51
N GLY A 27 12.78 -13.57 8.38
CA GLY A 27 12.95 -15.02 8.21
C GLY A 27 11.68 -15.89 8.18
N CYS A 28 10.53 -15.40 8.66
CA CYS A 28 9.22 -16.07 8.62
C CYS A 28 8.00 -15.11 8.64
N GLU A 29 8.14 -13.82 8.99
CA GLU A 29 7.01 -12.88 9.13
C GLU A 29 7.29 -11.55 8.41
N GLN A 30 7.04 -11.50 7.10
CA GLN A 30 7.25 -10.28 6.30
C GLN A 30 6.36 -9.13 6.80
N ALA A 31 6.98 -8.03 7.19
CA ALA A 31 6.29 -6.81 7.63
C ALA A 31 6.58 -5.68 6.65
N ILE A 32 5.54 -5.17 6.00
CA ILE A 32 5.68 -4.09 5.02
C ILE A 32 5.68 -2.77 5.74
N ILE A 33 6.69 -1.96 5.44
CA ILE A 33 6.91 -0.69 6.13
C ILE A 33 6.29 0.44 5.32
N TYR A 34 6.50 0.42 4.01
CA TYR A 34 6.14 1.50 3.11
C TYR A 34 5.94 0.97 1.70
N GLY A 35 4.94 1.49 0.99
CA GLY A 35 4.71 1.20 -0.42
C GLY A 35 4.29 2.43 -1.20
N VAL A 36 4.68 2.49 -2.47
CA VAL A 36 4.33 3.54 -3.43
C VAL A 36 3.60 2.91 -4.60
N VAL A 37 2.50 3.54 -5.00
CA VAL A 37 1.72 3.16 -6.17
C VAL A 37 1.89 4.24 -7.24
N THR A 38 2.37 3.83 -8.41
CA THR A 38 2.51 4.69 -9.58
C THR A 38 1.73 4.13 -10.76
N ARG A 39 1.19 4.99 -11.61
CA ARG A 39 0.52 4.58 -12.85
C ARG A 39 1.12 5.36 -14.00
N ARG A 40 1.65 4.65 -15.01
CA ARG A 40 2.33 5.27 -16.17
C ARG A 40 3.38 6.31 -15.75
N GLY A 41 4.14 6.02 -14.69
CA GLY A 41 5.17 6.92 -14.15
C GLY A 41 4.68 8.08 -13.28
N ARG A 42 3.37 8.23 -13.08
CA ARG A 42 2.79 9.26 -12.18
C ARG A 42 2.45 8.66 -10.82
N LEU A 43 2.73 9.41 -9.75
CA LEU A 43 2.33 9.04 -8.39
C LEU A 43 0.80 9.00 -8.28
N VAL A 44 0.27 7.90 -7.77
CA VAL A 44 -1.13 7.77 -7.37
C VAL A 44 -1.26 8.01 -5.87
N GLY A 45 -0.32 7.43 -5.11
CA GLY A 45 -0.21 7.62 -3.67
C GLY A 45 0.78 6.65 -3.05
N SER A 46 0.79 6.61 -1.73
CA SER A 46 1.64 5.75 -0.92
C SER A 46 0.86 5.19 0.27
N TYR A 47 1.39 4.14 0.87
CA TYR A 47 0.89 3.58 2.11
C TYR A 47 2.04 3.22 3.03
N TYR A 48 1.82 3.25 4.33
CA TYR A 48 2.78 2.80 5.34
C TYR A 48 2.06 2.12 6.48
N CYS A 49 2.69 1.11 7.08
CA CYS A 49 2.11 0.38 8.20
C CYS A 49 2.94 0.64 9.45
N LEU A 50 2.28 1.19 10.47
CA LEU A 50 2.90 1.59 11.75
C LEU A 50 3.09 0.38 12.66
N ASP A 51 2.16 -0.56 12.61
CA ASP A 51 2.19 -1.80 13.38
C ASP A 51 1.55 -2.93 12.56
N HIS A 52 2.36 -3.90 12.16
CA HIS A 52 1.92 -5.09 11.41
C HIS A 52 1.16 -6.10 12.27
N ILE A 53 1.28 -6.02 13.61
CA ILE A 53 0.50 -6.85 14.54
C ILE A 53 -0.93 -6.31 14.64
N ARG A 54 -1.11 -5.00 14.42
CA ARG A 54 -2.41 -4.33 14.51
C ARG A 54 -3.07 -4.06 13.16
N ASP A 55 -2.44 -4.48 12.06
CA ASP A 55 -2.87 -4.16 10.69
C ASP A 55 -3.17 -2.65 10.55
N ASP A 56 -2.31 -1.81 11.14
CA ASP A 56 -2.49 -0.35 11.16
C ASP A 56 -1.69 0.28 10.02
N CYS A 57 -2.25 0.20 8.82
CA CYS A 57 -1.74 0.92 7.67
C CYS A 57 -2.45 2.26 7.46
N ARG A 58 -1.75 3.19 6.81
CA ARG A 58 -2.28 4.49 6.38
C ARG A 58 -2.08 4.64 4.89
N ILE A 59 -3.04 5.28 4.23
CA ILE A 59 -2.95 5.62 2.80
C ILE A 59 -2.83 7.13 2.68
N VAL A 60 -1.94 7.58 1.81
CA VAL A 60 -1.77 8.98 1.43
C VAL A 60 -1.82 9.09 -0.09
N THR A 61 -2.79 9.80 -0.63
CA THR A 61 -2.93 10.04 -2.07
C THR A 61 -1.88 11.05 -2.56
N ALA A 62 -1.70 11.13 -3.88
CA ALA A 62 -0.72 12.03 -4.50
C ALA A 62 -0.95 13.53 -4.20
N ASP A 63 -2.19 13.93 -3.91
CA ASP A 63 -2.56 15.29 -3.49
C ASP A 63 -2.44 15.51 -1.97
N GLY A 64 -1.93 14.52 -1.23
CA GLY A 64 -1.68 14.60 0.20
C GLY A 64 -2.89 14.29 1.09
N GLN A 65 -4.03 13.87 0.52
CA GLN A 65 -5.17 13.43 1.34
C GLN A 65 -4.83 12.11 2.04
N GLN A 66 -5.14 12.06 3.34
CA GLN A 66 -4.98 10.83 4.13
C GLN A 66 -6.30 10.09 4.16
N HIS A 67 -6.26 8.79 3.88
CA HIS A 67 -7.40 7.91 4.08
C HIS A 67 -7.14 7.04 5.31
N GLU A 68 -7.90 7.31 6.35
CA GLU A 68 -8.03 6.44 7.52
C GLU A 68 -9.18 5.47 7.27
N THR A 69 -9.07 4.23 7.77
CA THR A 69 -10.27 3.40 7.91
C THR A 69 -11.04 3.92 9.11
N THR A 70 -12.33 4.19 8.90
CA THR A 70 -13.23 4.64 9.97
C THR A 70 -13.77 3.48 10.80
N ASP A 71 -13.41 2.23 10.46
CA ASP A 71 -13.92 1.04 11.12
C ASP A 71 -12.82 0.37 11.96
N PRO A 72 -12.80 0.57 13.29
CA PRO A 72 -11.84 -0.08 14.18
C PRO A 72 -11.98 -1.61 14.24
N LYS A 73 -13.04 -2.19 13.65
CA LYS A 73 -13.20 -3.66 13.52
C LYS A 73 -12.66 -4.19 12.18
N ARG A 74 -12.28 -3.32 11.24
CA ARG A 74 -11.69 -3.67 9.95
C ARG A 74 -10.40 -2.86 9.76
N PRO A 75 -9.29 -3.34 10.32
CA PRO A 75 -8.02 -2.64 10.23
C PRO A 75 -7.53 -2.55 8.78
N LEU A 76 -6.71 -1.54 8.49
CA LEU A 76 -6.21 -1.31 7.13
C LEU A 76 -5.09 -2.30 6.81
N THR A 77 -5.37 -3.31 6.01
CA THR A 77 -4.34 -4.25 5.57
C THR A 77 -3.60 -3.73 4.34
N GLU A 78 -2.39 -4.24 4.10
CA GLU A 78 -1.64 -3.93 2.87
C GLU A 78 -2.44 -4.24 1.60
N PRO A 79 -3.10 -5.41 1.45
CA PRO A 79 -3.94 -5.68 0.28
C PRO A 79 -5.05 -4.66 0.10
N LEU A 80 -5.68 -4.19 1.19
CA LEU A 80 -6.74 -3.19 1.12
C LEU A 80 -6.19 -1.81 0.74
N ALA A 81 -4.99 -1.44 1.20
CA ALA A 81 -4.32 -0.20 0.81
C ALA A 81 -3.95 -0.18 -0.67
N VAL A 82 -3.37 -1.28 -1.18
CA VAL A 82 -3.05 -1.46 -2.60
C VAL A 82 -4.32 -1.44 -3.44
N TYR A 83 -5.36 -2.17 -3.03
CA TYR A 83 -6.65 -2.17 -3.72
C TYR A 83 -7.27 -0.76 -3.78
N THR A 84 -7.22 -0.02 -2.68
CA THR A 84 -7.77 1.35 -2.62
C THR A 84 -7.04 2.28 -3.59
N LEU A 85 -5.70 2.33 -3.53
CA LEU A 85 -4.89 3.18 -4.40
C LEU A 85 -5.05 2.82 -5.87
N THR A 86 -5.04 1.52 -6.20
CA THR A 86 -5.17 1.09 -7.59
C THR A 86 -6.56 1.37 -8.17
N ASN A 87 -7.62 1.31 -7.36
CA ASN A 87 -8.97 1.71 -7.81
C ASN A 87 -9.16 3.22 -7.92
N MET A 88 -8.56 4.03 -7.03
CA MET A 88 -8.55 5.49 -7.18
C MET A 88 -7.83 5.93 -8.45
N ALA A 89 -6.86 5.14 -8.93
CA ALA A 89 -6.19 5.38 -10.19
C ALA A 89 -7.08 5.11 -11.40
N THR A 90 -8.19 4.37 -11.25
CA THR A 90 -9.15 4.08 -12.32
C THR A 90 -10.02 5.32 -12.55
N PRO A 91 -10.10 5.85 -13.79
CA PRO A 91 -11.01 6.94 -14.10
C PRO A 91 -12.44 6.53 -13.73
N PRO A 92 -13.31 7.44 -13.23
CA PRO A 92 -14.71 7.11 -13.06
C PRO A 92 -15.23 6.59 -14.40
N ALA A 93 -15.83 5.40 -14.40
CA ALA A 93 -16.48 4.86 -15.58
C ALA A 93 -17.40 5.96 -16.10
N HIS A 94 -17.15 6.41 -17.34
CA HIS A 94 -17.96 7.44 -17.98
C HIS A 94 -19.44 7.08 -17.74
N ARG A 95 -20.15 7.89 -16.94
CA ARG A 95 -21.60 7.98 -17.09
C ARG A 95 -21.80 8.46 -18.51
N LEU A 96 -22.12 7.54 -19.40
CA LEU A 96 -22.74 7.87 -20.67
C LEU A 96 -23.99 8.68 -20.28
N ALA A 97 -23.96 9.95 -20.67
CA ALA A 97 -25.08 10.88 -20.54
C ALA A 97 -26.27 10.41 -21.38
#